data_AF-A0A4Z1BKW4-F1
#
_entry.id   AF-A0A4Z1BKW4-F1
#
_cell.length_a   1.000
_cell.length_b   1.000
_cell.length_c   1.000
_cell.angle_alpha   90.00
_cell.angle_beta   90.00
_cell.angle_gamma   90.00
#
_symmetry.space_group_name_H-M   'P 1'
#
loop_
_entity.id
_entity.type
_entity.pdbx_description
1 polymer ?
#
loop_
_entity_poly.entity_id
_entity_poly.type
_entity_poly.pdbx_seq_one_letter_code
_entity_poly.pdbx_strand_id
1 'polypeptide(L)'
;ASLLAWQDLGREGRAFVSQAPSPQAISEVTGQPARQPLRVYVGLNAAATLPERADLAVQELDRVGGFDRAVLVVGMPTGTGWIDPAAMEPLEHLHHGDVATVALQYSYLQSWISLLVQPDDAAEAGRALFGAVHRRWQQLPEASRPRLYLYGLSLGAHGSQQSLRLHEMLDRPIDGALWVGPPFVSPLWQTLTAERDPGSPAWLPRLTTGEVVRFTDGRQGLQEGAPWGDVRIVYLQYGSDPIVFFRTDSAIRQPDWMQPPRAPEVSDDLRWYPIITELQLAFDMAIALDVPMGHGHRYAYVDHIGPWLEVTDP
;
A
#
# COMPACT_ATOMS: atom_id res chain seq x y z
N ALA A 1 -10.77 -23.75 16.21
CA ALA A 1 -10.05 -24.02 14.94
C ALA A 1 -10.15 -22.77 14.07
N SER A 2 -9.24 -22.56 13.11
CA SER A 2 -9.32 -21.47 12.12
C SER A 2 -10.64 -21.52 11.35
N LEU A 3 -11.26 -20.37 11.07
CA LEU A 3 -12.43 -20.29 10.20
C LEU A 3 -12.05 -20.38 8.71
N LEU A 4 -10.77 -20.12 8.41
CA LEU A 4 -10.20 -20.20 7.07
C LEU A 4 -9.42 -21.50 6.91
N ALA A 5 -9.83 -22.34 5.98
CA ALA A 5 -9.11 -23.56 5.68
C ALA A 5 -7.86 -23.26 4.84
N TRP A 6 -6.76 -23.98 5.10
CA TRP A 6 -5.46 -23.76 4.46
C TRP A 6 -5.51 -23.84 2.92
N GLN A 7 -6.38 -24.69 2.39
CA GLN A 7 -6.59 -24.83 0.95
C GLN A 7 -7.26 -23.60 0.31
N ASP A 8 -8.07 -22.85 1.07
CA ASP A 8 -8.89 -21.74 0.55
C ASP A 8 -8.13 -20.42 0.50
N LEU A 9 -6.97 -20.34 1.15
CA LEU A 9 -6.09 -19.16 1.16
C LEU A 9 -5.43 -18.86 -0.20
N GLY A 10 -5.38 -19.85 -1.11
CA GLY A 10 -4.60 -19.74 -2.34
C GLY A 10 -3.08 -19.74 -2.09
N ARG A 11 -2.27 -19.59 -3.16
CA ARG A 11 -0.80 -19.62 -3.05
C ARG A 11 -0.28 -18.40 -2.28
N GLU A 12 -0.69 -17.20 -2.68
CA GLU A 12 -0.20 -15.95 -2.09
C GLU A 12 -0.66 -15.79 -0.64
N GLY A 13 -1.90 -16.15 -0.32
CA GLY A 13 -2.39 -16.14 1.06
C GLY A 13 -1.61 -17.10 1.97
N ARG A 14 -1.29 -18.31 1.49
CA ARG A 14 -0.44 -19.25 2.23
C ARG A 14 0.97 -18.70 2.46
N ALA A 15 1.57 -18.09 1.45
CA ALA A 15 2.89 -17.46 1.58
C ALA A 15 2.82 -16.33 2.62
N PHE A 16 1.85 -15.43 2.50
CA PHE A 16 1.68 -14.30 3.40
C PHE A 16 1.54 -14.72 4.87
N VAL A 17 0.68 -15.70 5.20
CA VAL A 17 0.46 -16.11 6.60
C VAL A 17 1.58 -16.99 7.17
N SER A 18 2.38 -17.65 6.33
CA SER A 18 3.48 -18.53 6.78
C SER A 18 4.84 -17.84 6.88
N GLN A 19 4.99 -16.67 6.27
CA GLN A 19 6.23 -15.90 6.23
C GLN A 19 6.29 -14.78 7.29
N ALA A 20 5.41 -14.80 8.30
CA ALA A 20 5.55 -13.88 9.42
C ALA A 20 6.83 -14.22 10.21
N PRO A 21 7.67 -13.23 10.56
CA PRO A 21 8.85 -13.48 11.38
C PRO A 21 8.45 -14.01 12.76
N SER A 22 9.30 -14.86 13.33
CA SER A 22 9.08 -15.36 14.69
C SER A 22 9.40 -14.27 15.72
N PRO A 23 8.81 -14.33 16.93
CA PRO A 23 9.19 -13.43 18.01
C PRO A 23 10.68 -13.43 18.29
N GLN A 24 11.34 -14.59 18.15
CA GLN A 24 12.78 -14.74 18.34
C GLN A 24 13.55 -13.96 17.29
N ALA A 25 13.20 -14.10 16.00
CA ALA A 25 13.85 -13.37 14.91
C ALA A 25 13.70 -11.85 15.08
N ILE A 26 12.50 -11.38 15.47
CA ILE A 26 12.26 -9.96 15.74
C ILE A 26 13.10 -9.48 16.94
N SER A 27 13.14 -10.28 18.02
CA SER A 27 13.89 -9.91 19.24
C SER A 27 15.40 -9.87 19.00
N GLU A 28 15.92 -10.78 18.16
CA GLU A 28 17.35 -10.81 17.77
C GLU A 28 17.76 -9.54 17.02
N VAL A 29 16.89 -9.00 16.16
CA VAL A 29 17.15 -7.77 15.39
C VAL A 29 16.93 -6.52 16.26
N THR A 30 15.86 -6.48 17.04
CA THR A 30 15.42 -5.26 17.75
C THR A 30 16.01 -5.12 19.16
N GLY A 31 16.50 -6.21 19.75
CA GLY A 31 16.97 -6.23 21.14
C GLY A 31 15.87 -6.12 22.20
N GLN A 32 14.60 -6.16 21.81
CA GLN A 32 13.44 -6.05 22.69
C GLN A 32 12.58 -7.32 22.64
N PRO A 33 11.84 -7.65 23.71
CA PRO A 33 10.88 -8.75 23.68
C PRO A 33 9.81 -8.51 22.60
N ALA A 34 9.62 -9.48 21.72
CA ALA A 34 8.62 -9.41 20.66
C ALA A 34 7.44 -10.37 20.88
N ARG A 35 6.33 -10.07 20.22
CA ARG A 35 5.15 -10.95 20.10
C ARG A 35 5.10 -11.54 18.69
N GLN A 36 4.28 -12.58 18.49
CA GLN A 36 4.07 -13.14 17.15
C GLN A 36 3.18 -12.18 16.35
N PRO A 37 3.62 -11.64 15.19
CA PRO A 37 2.74 -10.91 14.29
C PRO A 37 1.55 -11.76 13.86
N LEU A 38 0.37 -11.14 13.72
CA LEU A 38 -0.83 -11.82 13.22
C LEU A 38 -1.09 -11.41 11.78
N ARG A 39 -1.22 -12.41 10.90
CA ARG A 39 -1.57 -12.20 9.50
C ARG A 39 -2.83 -13.00 9.18
N VAL A 40 -3.90 -12.31 8.84
CA VAL A 40 -5.18 -12.89 8.41
C VAL A 40 -5.33 -12.63 6.92
N TYR A 41 -5.66 -13.67 6.16
CA TYR A 41 -5.83 -13.56 4.72
C TYR A 41 -7.04 -14.34 4.26
N VAL A 42 -7.98 -13.69 3.59
CA VAL A 42 -9.16 -14.34 3.04
C VAL A 42 -8.99 -14.52 1.54
N GLY A 43 -8.86 -15.78 1.10
CA GLY A 43 -8.77 -16.12 -0.32
C GLY A 43 -10.12 -16.06 -1.04
N LEU A 44 -10.06 -16.08 -2.36
CA LEU A 44 -11.24 -15.98 -3.23
C LEU A 44 -12.27 -17.09 -3.01
N ASN A 45 -11.82 -18.28 -2.61
CA ASN A 45 -12.68 -19.46 -2.46
C ASN A 45 -13.26 -19.60 -1.04
N ALA A 46 -12.92 -18.71 -0.11
CA ALA A 46 -13.30 -18.84 1.29
C ALA A 46 -14.80 -18.60 1.55
N ALA A 47 -15.47 -17.83 0.69
CA ALA A 47 -16.93 -17.67 0.67
C ALA A 47 -17.40 -17.21 -0.73
N ALA A 48 -18.70 -17.34 -1.00
CA ALA A 48 -19.26 -17.12 -2.33
C ALA A 48 -19.26 -15.65 -2.74
N THR A 49 -19.53 -14.74 -1.79
CA THR A 49 -19.64 -13.31 -2.07
C THR A 49 -18.52 -12.50 -1.42
N LEU A 50 -18.28 -11.31 -1.95
CA LEU A 50 -17.29 -10.39 -1.37
C LEU A 50 -17.66 -9.93 0.05
N PRO A 51 -18.93 -9.55 0.37
CA PRO A 51 -19.32 -9.22 1.73
C PRO A 51 -19.10 -10.37 2.73
N GLU A 52 -19.45 -11.61 2.37
CA GLU A 52 -19.22 -12.78 3.23
C GLU A 52 -17.72 -13.01 3.49
N ARG A 53 -16.87 -12.81 2.48
CA ARG A 53 -15.41 -12.88 2.64
C ARG A 53 -14.89 -11.78 3.57
N ALA A 54 -15.43 -10.57 3.48
CA ALA A 54 -15.05 -9.46 4.36
C ALA A 54 -15.49 -9.73 5.81
N ASP A 55 -16.70 -10.25 6.03
CA ASP A 55 -17.19 -10.63 7.35
C ASP A 55 -16.36 -11.79 7.94
N LEU A 56 -15.97 -12.75 7.11
CA LEU A 56 -15.07 -13.84 7.51
C LEU A 56 -13.68 -13.33 7.92
N ALA A 57 -13.17 -12.29 7.24
CA ALA A 57 -11.92 -11.64 7.60
C ALA A 57 -11.99 -11.04 9.01
N VAL A 58 -13.08 -10.34 9.33
CA VAL A 58 -13.31 -9.74 10.66
C VAL A 58 -13.46 -10.82 11.73
N GLN A 59 -14.24 -11.88 11.46
CA GLN A 59 -14.43 -12.97 12.41
C GLN A 59 -13.11 -13.68 12.72
N GLU A 60 -12.29 -13.94 11.70
CA GLU A 60 -10.99 -14.56 11.92
C GLU A 60 -10.04 -13.62 12.65
N LEU A 61 -10.06 -12.31 12.33
CA LEU A 61 -9.28 -11.29 13.01
C LEU A 61 -9.65 -11.19 14.50
N ASP A 62 -10.94 -11.20 14.85
CA ASP A 62 -11.43 -11.29 16.23
C ASP A 62 -10.93 -12.59 16.90
N ARG A 63 -11.06 -13.74 16.22
CA ARG A 63 -10.67 -15.06 16.75
C ARG A 63 -9.18 -15.15 17.12
N VAL A 64 -8.31 -14.51 16.35
CA VAL A 64 -6.86 -14.51 16.61
C VAL A 64 -6.40 -13.40 17.56
N GLY A 65 -7.31 -12.55 18.03
CA GLY A 65 -6.98 -11.41 18.90
C GLY A 65 -6.31 -10.27 18.14
N GLY A 66 -6.66 -10.08 16.86
CA GLY A 66 -6.09 -9.02 16.03
C GLY A 66 -6.47 -7.61 16.47
N PHE A 67 -7.67 -7.46 17.05
CA PHE A 67 -8.12 -6.20 17.66
C PHE A 67 -7.51 -5.92 19.04
N ASP A 68 -6.74 -6.86 19.60
CA ASP A 68 -6.01 -6.65 20.87
C ASP A 68 -4.56 -6.20 20.65
N ARG A 69 -4.19 -5.91 19.40
CA ARG A 69 -2.86 -5.43 19.03
C ARG A 69 -2.72 -3.93 19.20
N ALA A 70 -1.49 -3.44 19.26
CA ALA A 70 -1.23 -2.00 19.22
C ALA A 70 -1.50 -1.41 17.84
N VAL A 71 -1.21 -2.18 16.78
CA VAL A 71 -1.32 -1.77 15.38
C VAL A 71 -2.18 -2.77 14.61
N LEU A 72 -3.19 -2.26 13.89
CA LEU A 72 -4.02 -3.01 12.95
C LEU A 72 -3.88 -2.43 11.55
N VAL A 73 -3.49 -3.24 10.59
CA VAL A 73 -3.34 -2.84 9.18
C VAL A 73 -4.37 -3.56 8.32
N VAL A 74 -5.16 -2.79 7.55
CA VAL A 74 -5.93 -3.31 6.43
C VAL A 74 -5.04 -3.26 5.19
N GLY A 75 -4.48 -4.42 4.83
CA GLY A 75 -3.55 -4.58 3.71
C GLY A 75 -4.28 -5.00 2.45
N MET A 76 -4.30 -4.14 1.45
CA MET A 76 -4.88 -4.44 0.14
C MET A 76 -3.86 -5.13 -0.76
N PRO A 77 -4.11 -6.39 -1.18
CA PRO A 77 -3.20 -7.10 -2.06
C PRO A 77 -3.21 -6.52 -3.47
N THR A 78 -2.19 -6.86 -4.24
CA THR A 78 -2.16 -6.65 -5.69
C THR A 78 -3.12 -7.62 -6.41
N GLY A 79 -3.26 -7.49 -7.75
CA GLY A 79 -4.20 -8.29 -8.54
C GLY A 79 -4.03 -9.81 -8.43
N THR A 80 -2.81 -10.28 -8.12
CA THR A 80 -2.52 -11.71 -7.92
C THR A 80 -2.91 -12.23 -6.54
N GLY A 81 -3.31 -11.34 -5.62
CA GLY A 81 -3.44 -11.64 -4.19
C GLY A 81 -2.16 -11.40 -3.38
N TRP A 82 -1.08 -10.95 -4.02
CA TRP A 82 0.20 -10.76 -3.34
C TRP A 82 0.22 -9.50 -2.46
N ILE A 83 0.71 -9.65 -1.23
CA ILE A 83 1.08 -8.56 -0.31
C ILE A 83 2.60 -8.53 -0.24
N ASP A 84 3.18 -7.34 -0.35
CA ASP A 84 4.63 -7.18 -0.33
C ASP A 84 5.23 -7.47 1.07
N PRO A 85 6.07 -8.51 1.22
CA PRO A 85 6.79 -8.75 2.47
C PRO A 85 7.73 -7.59 2.82
N ALA A 86 8.24 -6.85 1.82
CA ALA A 86 9.10 -5.69 2.03
C ALA A 86 8.43 -4.57 2.80
N ALA A 87 7.09 -4.50 2.78
CA ALA A 87 6.33 -3.57 3.61
C ALA A 87 5.97 -4.17 4.98
N MET A 88 5.64 -5.46 5.05
CA MET A 88 5.12 -6.06 6.28
C MET A 88 6.23 -6.35 7.30
N GLU A 89 7.37 -6.88 6.86
CA GLU A 89 8.44 -7.27 7.77
C GLU A 89 9.04 -6.07 8.51
N PRO A 90 9.37 -4.93 7.85
CA PRO A 90 9.83 -3.75 8.58
C PRO A 90 8.83 -3.27 9.64
N LEU A 91 7.54 -3.20 9.32
CA LEU A 91 6.50 -2.80 10.26
C LEU A 91 6.46 -3.73 11.49
N GLU A 92 6.52 -5.04 11.26
CA GLU A 92 6.50 -6.03 12.33
C GLU A 92 7.76 -5.95 13.22
N HIS A 93 8.91 -5.59 12.67
CA HIS A 93 10.10 -5.33 13.48
C HIS A 93 9.99 -4.02 14.26
N LEU A 94 9.52 -2.95 13.62
CA LEU A 94 9.35 -1.63 14.25
C LEU A 94 8.42 -1.68 15.46
N HIS A 95 7.36 -2.49 15.43
CA HIS A 95 6.39 -2.63 16.53
C HIS A 95 6.61 -3.89 17.38
N HIS A 96 7.79 -4.51 17.31
CA HIS A 96 8.13 -5.72 18.08
C HIS A 96 7.07 -6.84 17.96
N GLY A 97 6.49 -6.97 16.77
CA GLY A 97 5.47 -7.93 16.42
C GLY A 97 4.09 -7.69 17.03
N ASP A 98 3.84 -6.55 17.68
CA ASP A 98 2.51 -6.14 18.17
C ASP A 98 1.64 -5.55 17.04
N VAL A 99 1.56 -6.31 15.95
CA VAL A 99 0.88 -5.95 14.71
C VAL A 99 -0.10 -7.06 14.33
N ALA A 100 -1.28 -6.66 13.86
CA ALA A 100 -2.17 -7.51 13.09
C ALA A 100 -2.38 -6.92 11.69
N THR A 101 -2.24 -7.75 10.65
CA THR A 101 -2.54 -7.37 9.26
C THR A 101 -3.64 -8.27 8.73
N VAL A 102 -4.68 -7.67 8.15
CA VAL A 102 -5.78 -8.38 7.49
C VAL A 102 -5.82 -8.03 6.00
N ALA A 103 -5.96 -9.05 5.15
CA ALA A 103 -6.01 -8.91 3.71
C ALA A 103 -7.12 -9.77 3.09
N LEU A 104 -7.63 -9.34 1.94
CA LEU A 104 -8.69 -10.02 1.20
C LEU A 104 -8.34 -10.08 -0.30
N GLN A 105 -8.33 -11.28 -0.85
CA GLN A 105 -8.08 -11.50 -2.26
C GLN A 105 -9.32 -11.20 -3.10
N TYR A 106 -9.14 -10.48 -4.21
CA TYR A 106 -10.21 -10.14 -5.14
C TYR A 106 -9.99 -10.64 -6.57
N SER A 107 -8.75 -10.95 -6.97
CA SER A 107 -8.44 -11.47 -8.32
C SER A 107 -7.28 -12.47 -8.31
N TYR A 108 -7.08 -13.14 -9.45
CA TYR A 108 -5.92 -13.97 -9.79
C TYR A 108 -5.07 -13.36 -10.91
N LEU A 109 -5.53 -12.26 -11.52
CA LEU A 109 -4.89 -11.68 -12.70
C LEU A 109 -3.57 -10.99 -12.35
N GLN A 110 -2.62 -11.05 -13.28
CA GLN A 110 -1.37 -10.30 -13.16
C GLN A 110 -1.69 -8.81 -13.08
N SER A 111 -1.09 -8.11 -12.10
CA SER A 111 -1.53 -6.78 -11.69
C SER A 111 -1.57 -5.76 -12.82
N TRP A 112 -0.62 -5.76 -13.76
CA TRP A 112 -0.61 -4.83 -14.90
C TRP A 112 -1.75 -5.09 -15.91
N ILE A 113 -2.21 -6.35 -16.03
CA ILE A 113 -3.40 -6.70 -16.82
C ILE A 113 -4.66 -6.25 -16.07
N SER A 114 -4.71 -6.44 -14.76
CA SER A 114 -5.81 -5.95 -13.92
C SER A 114 -5.96 -4.42 -13.97
N LEU A 115 -4.85 -3.67 -14.06
CA LEU A 115 -4.91 -2.21 -14.23
C LEU A 115 -5.69 -1.79 -15.47
N LEU A 116 -5.57 -2.55 -16.56
CA LEU A 116 -6.19 -2.23 -17.84
C LEU A 116 -7.64 -2.74 -17.94
N VAL A 117 -8.00 -3.79 -17.19
CA VAL A 117 -9.26 -4.53 -17.41
C VAL A 117 -10.20 -4.52 -16.20
N GLN A 118 -9.69 -4.43 -14.97
CA GLN A 118 -10.47 -4.60 -13.73
C GLN A 118 -10.00 -3.71 -12.55
N PRO A 119 -9.83 -2.39 -12.71
CA PRO A 119 -9.51 -1.53 -11.57
C PRO A 119 -10.64 -1.48 -10.52
N ASP A 120 -11.90 -1.61 -10.95
CA ASP A 120 -13.08 -1.51 -10.10
C ASP A 120 -13.17 -2.63 -9.05
N ASP A 121 -12.72 -3.84 -9.38
CA ASP A 121 -12.75 -4.99 -8.47
C ASP A 121 -11.89 -4.75 -7.21
N ALA A 122 -10.72 -4.10 -7.39
CA ALA A 122 -9.84 -3.75 -6.27
C ALA A 122 -10.47 -2.70 -5.36
N ALA A 123 -11.16 -1.72 -5.95
CA ALA A 123 -11.87 -0.68 -5.21
C ALA A 123 -13.08 -1.23 -4.45
N GLU A 124 -13.85 -2.15 -5.05
CA GLU A 124 -14.97 -2.80 -4.38
C GLU A 124 -14.49 -3.67 -3.21
N ALA A 125 -13.44 -4.47 -3.42
CA ALA A 125 -12.83 -5.27 -2.37
C ALA A 125 -12.27 -4.42 -1.23
N GLY A 126 -11.59 -3.32 -1.55
CA GLY A 126 -11.10 -2.35 -0.57
C GLY A 126 -12.23 -1.78 0.29
N ARG A 127 -13.31 -1.30 -0.33
CA ARG A 127 -14.49 -0.80 0.38
C ARG A 127 -15.15 -1.86 1.27
N ALA A 128 -15.23 -3.10 0.79
CA ALA A 128 -15.85 -4.19 1.54
C ALA A 128 -15.02 -4.56 2.79
N LEU A 129 -13.71 -4.80 2.61
CA LEU A 129 -12.82 -5.18 3.70
C LEU A 129 -12.67 -4.04 4.72
N PHE A 130 -12.30 -2.84 4.26
CA PHE A 130 -12.13 -1.69 5.14
C PHE A 130 -13.42 -1.38 5.90
N GLY A 131 -14.56 -1.33 5.21
CA GLY A 131 -15.84 -1.05 5.86
C GLY A 131 -16.20 -2.10 6.92
N ALA A 132 -15.93 -3.39 6.70
CA ALA A 132 -16.18 -4.43 7.68
C ALA A 132 -15.27 -4.28 8.92
N VAL A 133 -13.98 -4.07 8.71
CA VAL A 133 -12.99 -3.88 9.79
C VAL A 133 -13.26 -2.60 10.58
N HIS A 134 -13.49 -1.48 9.89
CA HIS A 134 -13.74 -0.18 10.51
C HIS A 134 -15.02 -0.20 11.36
N ARG A 135 -16.12 -0.80 10.87
CA ARG A 135 -17.33 -1.00 11.67
C ARG A 135 -17.08 -1.74 12.98
N ARG A 136 -16.29 -2.82 12.94
CA ARG A 136 -15.93 -3.59 14.15
C ARG A 136 -15.00 -2.81 15.06
N TRP A 137 -14.02 -2.12 14.49
CA TRP A 137 -13.06 -1.29 15.20
C TRP A 137 -13.73 -0.13 15.94
N GLN A 138 -14.73 0.52 15.34
CA GLN A 138 -15.50 1.60 15.98
C GLN A 138 -16.31 1.15 17.20
N GLN A 139 -16.65 -0.14 17.30
CA GLN A 139 -17.36 -0.71 18.45
C GLN A 139 -16.45 -0.98 19.64
N LEU A 140 -15.13 -0.91 19.47
CA LEU A 140 -14.17 -1.08 20.55
C LEU A 140 -14.10 0.19 21.41
N PRO A 141 -13.84 0.05 22.73
CA PRO A 141 -13.54 1.20 23.57
C PRO A 141 -12.33 1.96 23.02
N GLU A 142 -12.43 3.29 22.99
CA GLU A 142 -11.38 4.15 22.43
C GLU A 142 -10.03 3.95 23.11
N ALA A 143 -10.02 3.71 24.42
CA ALA A 143 -8.80 3.50 25.21
C ALA A 143 -8.08 2.16 24.95
N SER A 144 -8.71 1.20 24.25
CA SER A 144 -8.17 -0.15 24.06
C SER A 144 -8.15 -0.60 22.60
N ARG A 145 -8.62 0.21 21.66
CA ARG A 145 -8.63 -0.15 20.24
C ARG A 145 -7.24 0.04 19.62
N PRO A 146 -6.84 -0.80 18.64
CA PRO A 146 -5.58 -0.65 17.94
C PRO A 146 -5.57 0.67 17.16
N ARG A 147 -4.39 1.22 16.91
CA ARG A 147 -4.25 2.22 15.84
C ARG A 147 -4.48 1.55 14.49
N LEU A 148 -5.36 2.12 13.68
CA LEU A 148 -5.85 1.55 12.43
C LEU A 148 -5.13 2.22 11.25
N TYR A 149 -4.43 1.42 10.46
CA TYR A 149 -3.70 1.88 9.28
C TYR A 149 -4.14 1.17 8.01
N LEU A 150 -3.93 1.84 6.89
CA LEU A 150 -4.12 1.27 5.56
C LEU A 150 -2.78 1.01 4.87
N TYR A 151 -2.74 -0.07 4.10
CA TYR A 151 -1.60 -0.38 3.26
C TYR A 151 -2.05 -0.85 1.87
N GLY A 152 -1.28 -0.50 0.85
CA GLY A 152 -1.37 -1.17 -0.43
C GLY A 152 -0.17 -0.84 -1.32
N LEU A 153 0.17 -1.79 -2.19
CA LEU A 153 1.11 -1.63 -3.30
C LEU A 153 0.35 -1.70 -4.61
N SER A 154 0.70 -0.88 -5.61
CA SER A 154 0.12 -0.98 -6.96
C SER A 154 -1.40 -0.84 -6.95
N LEU A 155 -2.11 -1.77 -7.63
CA LEU A 155 -3.57 -1.86 -7.59
C LEU A 155 -4.13 -2.04 -6.16
N GLY A 156 -3.35 -2.58 -5.21
CA GLY A 156 -3.68 -2.58 -3.79
C GLY A 156 -3.69 -1.17 -3.20
N ALA A 157 -2.72 -0.32 -3.56
CA ALA A 157 -2.72 1.10 -3.18
C ALA A 157 -3.92 1.83 -3.79
N HIS A 158 -4.28 1.52 -5.04
CA HIS A 158 -5.50 2.05 -5.66
C HIS A 158 -6.76 1.64 -4.89
N GLY A 159 -6.94 0.34 -4.64
CA GLY A 159 -8.10 -0.18 -3.91
C GLY A 159 -8.19 0.37 -2.48
N SER A 160 -7.05 0.54 -1.82
CA SER A 160 -6.95 1.14 -0.49
C SER A 160 -7.31 2.63 -0.48
N GLN A 161 -6.84 3.42 -1.45
CA GLN A 161 -7.26 4.83 -1.59
C GLN A 161 -8.77 4.94 -1.84
N GLN A 162 -9.32 4.05 -2.66
CA GLN A 162 -10.75 4.04 -2.99
C GLN A 162 -11.64 3.48 -1.88
N SER A 163 -11.06 2.89 -0.82
CA SER A 163 -11.83 2.41 0.33
C SER A 163 -12.21 3.53 1.29
N LEU A 164 -11.48 4.65 1.27
CA LEU A 164 -11.74 5.80 2.12
C LEU A 164 -13.03 6.52 1.74
N ARG A 165 -13.92 6.72 2.72
CA ARG A 165 -15.12 7.55 2.56
C ARG A 165 -15.02 8.78 3.45
N LEU A 166 -15.42 9.93 2.92
CA LEU A 166 -15.35 11.21 3.63
C LEU A 166 -16.02 11.16 5.01
N HIS A 167 -17.20 10.55 5.12
CA HIS A 167 -17.90 10.48 6.41
C HIS A 167 -17.19 9.60 7.46
N GLU A 168 -16.45 8.58 7.02
CA GLU A 168 -15.64 7.73 7.92
C GLU A 168 -14.40 8.51 8.42
N MET A 169 -13.85 9.39 7.58
CA MET A 169 -12.72 10.26 7.93
C MET A 169 -13.09 11.43 8.84
N LEU A 170 -14.34 11.90 8.81
CA LEU A 170 -14.77 13.07 9.60
C LEU A 170 -15.12 12.75 11.05
N ASP A 171 -15.69 11.57 11.33
CA ASP A 171 -16.12 11.20 12.69
C ASP A 171 -14.97 10.54 13.46
N ARG A 172 -14.36 9.50 12.88
CA ARG A 172 -13.28 8.71 13.50
C ARG A 172 -12.30 8.25 12.43
N PRO A 173 -11.31 9.10 12.08
CA PRO A 173 -10.37 8.78 11.04
C PRO A 173 -9.49 7.58 11.42
N ILE A 174 -8.87 7.00 10.40
CA ILE A 174 -7.72 6.10 10.56
C ILE A 174 -6.52 6.90 11.09
N ASP A 175 -5.54 6.22 11.66
CA ASP A 175 -4.31 6.84 12.16
C ASP A 175 -3.33 7.16 11.01
N GLY A 176 -3.39 6.40 9.91
CA GLY A 176 -2.56 6.69 8.74
C GLY A 176 -2.62 5.67 7.62
N ALA A 177 -1.85 5.91 6.57
CA ALA A 177 -1.74 5.01 5.43
C ALA A 177 -0.34 5.03 4.81
N LEU A 178 0.11 3.87 4.35
CA LEU A 178 1.27 3.74 3.46
C LEU A 178 0.81 3.21 2.11
N TRP A 179 0.95 4.04 1.07
CA TRP A 179 0.61 3.67 -0.30
C TRP A 179 1.85 3.65 -1.18
N VAL A 180 2.14 2.48 -1.72
CA VAL A 180 3.37 2.22 -2.47
C VAL A 180 3.04 2.08 -3.95
N GLY A 181 3.76 2.82 -4.79
CA GLY A 181 3.62 2.79 -6.25
C GLY A 181 2.17 2.78 -6.74
N PRO A 182 1.30 3.72 -6.32
CA PRO A 182 -0.07 3.76 -6.81
C PRO A 182 -0.08 3.93 -8.33
N PRO A 183 -0.86 3.12 -9.08
CA PRO A 183 -0.84 3.17 -10.52
C PRO A 183 -1.43 4.49 -11.00
N PHE A 184 -1.05 4.88 -12.21
CA PHE A 184 -1.50 6.11 -12.86
C PHE A 184 -3.02 6.30 -12.89
N VAL A 185 -3.82 5.24 -12.76
CA VAL A 185 -5.30 5.29 -12.69
C VAL A 185 -5.85 5.71 -11.33
N SER A 186 -5.01 5.97 -10.32
CA SER A 186 -5.42 6.31 -8.95
C SER A 186 -5.84 7.78 -8.82
N PRO A 187 -7.13 8.09 -8.63
CA PRO A 187 -7.60 9.48 -8.68
C PRO A 187 -7.01 10.37 -7.58
N LEU A 188 -6.92 9.87 -6.34
CA LEU A 188 -6.36 10.65 -5.22
C LEU A 188 -4.88 11.01 -5.47
N TRP A 189 -4.08 10.03 -5.88
CA TRP A 189 -2.69 10.26 -6.28
C TRP A 189 -2.55 11.26 -7.44
N GLN A 190 -3.41 11.16 -8.47
CA GLN A 190 -3.42 12.10 -9.59
C GLN A 190 -3.69 13.53 -9.12
N THR A 191 -4.70 13.72 -8.27
CA THR A 191 -5.06 15.02 -7.70
C THR A 191 -3.90 15.60 -6.90
N LEU A 192 -3.33 14.84 -5.96
CA LEU A 192 -2.21 15.31 -5.13
C LEU A 192 -0.98 15.65 -5.96
N THR A 193 -0.68 14.87 -7.00
CA THR A 193 0.43 15.15 -7.93
C THR A 193 0.18 16.40 -8.77
N ALA A 194 -1.08 16.66 -9.15
CA ALA A 194 -1.46 17.87 -9.89
C ALA A 194 -1.47 19.14 -9.02
N GLU A 195 -1.84 19.01 -7.74
CA GLU A 195 -1.91 20.09 -6.74
C GLU A 195 -0.58 20.38 -6.04
N ARG A 196 0.49 19.67 -6.43
CA ARG A 196 1.83 19.84 -5.86
C ARG A 196 2.34 21.28 -5.92
N ASP A 197 3.21 21.63 -4.98
CA ASP A 197 3.85 22.95 -4.91
C ASP A 197 4.63 23.25 -6.20
N PRO A 198 4.56 24.50 -6.71
CA PRO A 198 5.37 24.91 -7.85
C PRO A 198 6.85 24.62 -7.65
N GLY A 199 7.47 23.99 -8.64
CA GLY A 199 8.89 23.61 -8.61
C GLY A 199 9.19 22.23 -8.00
N SER A 200 8.21 21.57 -7.37
CA SER A 200 8.34 20.16 -7.02
C SER A 200 8.16 19.27 -8.25
N PRO A 201 9.00 18.24 -8.45
CA PRO A 201 8.87 17.37 -9.61
C PRO A 201 7.65 16.46 -9.47
N ALA A 202 7.00 16.12 -10.59
CA ALA A 202 5.84 15.23 -10.59
C ALA A 202 6.15 13.83 -10.05
N TRP A 203 7.42 13.38 -10.12
CA TRP A 203 7.83 12.10 -9.60
C TRP A 203 8.07 12.10 -8.08
N LEU A 204 8.24 13.27 -7.46
CA LEU A 204 8.36 13.42 -6.01
C LEU A 204 7.66 14.71 -5.56
N PRO A 205 6.31 14.75 -5.61
CA PRO A 205 5.51 15.92 -5.27
C PRO A 205 5.82 16.45 -3.87
N ARG A 206 5.74 17.77 -3.69
CA ARG A 206 5.66 18.43 -2.37
C ARG A 206 4.29 19.06 -2.24
N LEU A 207 3.71 19.02 -1.05
CA LEU A 207 2.42 19.66 -0.76
C LEU A 207 2.64 20.78 0.26
N THR A 208 1.92 21.89 0.10
CA THR A 208 2.21 23.17 0.76
C THR A 208 2.45 23.06 2.26
N THR A 209 1.66 22.27 2.99
CA THR A 209 1.88 22.05 4.43
C THR A 209 2.50 20.69 4.72
N GLY A 210 2.17 19.67 3.94
CA GLY A 210 2.63 18.30 4.19
C GLY A 210 2.20 17.74 5.56
N GLU A 211 1.15 18.29 6.17
CA GLU A 211 0.68 17.91 7.52
C GLU A 211 -0.08 16.58 7.54
N VAL A 212 -0.60 16.15 6.38
CA VAL A 212 -1.41 14.93 6.24
C VAL A 212 -0.84 13.98 5.20
N VAL A 213 -0.25 14.49 4.12
CA VAL A 213 0.28 13.68 3.03
C VAL A 213 1.72 14.10 2.72
N ARG A 214 2.62 13.13 2.63
CA ARG A 214 4.01 13.33 2.19
C ARG A 214 4.44 12.24 1.21
N PHE A 215 5.39 12.59 0.34
CA PHE A 215 5.96 11.67 -0.65
C PHE A 215 7.42 11.38 -0.34
N THR A 216 7.87 10.17 -0.66
CA THR A 216 9.27 9.78 -0.58
C THR A 216 9.62 8.76 -1.67
N ASP A 217 10.90 8.73 -2.03
CA ASP A 217 11.51 7.67 -2.85
C ASP A 217 12.25 6.63 -1.99
N GLY A 218 12.12 6.70 -0.66
CA GLY A 218 12.80 5.84 0.31
C GLY A 218 14.30 6.14 0.52
N ARG A 219 14.93 6.88 -0.39
CA ARG A 219 16.39 7.09 -0.42
C ARG A 219 16.79 8.46 0.10
N GLN A 220 16.01 9.49 -0.22
CA GLN A 220 16.28 10.87 0.18
C GLN A 220 15.62 11.23 1.52
N GLY A 221 15.08 10.24 2.23
CA GLY A 221 14.26 10.43 3.42
C GLY A 221 12.86 10.92 3.08
N LEU A 222 12.03 11.08 4.11
CA LEU A 222 10.73 11.73 3.94
C LEU A 222 10.93 13.24 3.78
N GLN A 223 10.14 13.88 2.93
CA GLN A 223 10.20 15.34 2.79
C GLN A 223 9.84 16.03 4.11
N GLU A 224 10.60 17.05 4.49
CA GLU A 224 10.24 17.93 5.61
C GLU A 224 8.93 18.67 5.30
N GLY A 225 8.04 18.72 6.28
CA GLY A 225 6.78 19.45 6.24
C GLY A 225 6.44 20.02 7.61
N ALA A 226 5.30 20.70 7.72
CA ALA A 226 4.77 21.09 9.02
C ALA A 226 4.47 19.85 9.88
N PRO A 227 4.40 19.98 11.22
CA PRO A 227 4.12 18.85 12.11
C PRO A 227 2.93 18.01 11.64
N TRP A 228 3.04 16.68 11.77
CA TRP A 228 1.95 15.79 11.40
C TRP A 228 0.66 16.13 12.15
N GLY A 229 -0.46 16.12 11.42
CA GLY A 229 -1.79 16.12 12.01
C GLY A 229 -2.16 14.73 12.55
N ASP A 230 -3.45 14.55 12.84
CA ASP A 230 -3.98 13.30 13.41
C ASP A 230 -3.89 12.10 12.46
N VAL A 231 -3.82 12.36 11.15
CA VAL A 231 -3.74 11.32 10.11
C VAL A 231 -2.45 11.50 9.33
N ARG A 232 -1.65 10.43 9.24
CA ARG A 232 -0.36 10.43 8.54
C ARG A 232 -0.39 9.54 7.31
N ILE A 233 -0.32 10.13 6.12
CA ILE A 233 -0.32 9.40 4.85
C ILE A 233 1.04 9.59 4.16
N VAL A 234 1.68 8.48 3.84
CA VAL A 234 2.93 8.48 3.08
C VAL A 234 2.74 7.75 1.75
N TYR A 235 3.16 8.39 0.68
CA TYR A 235 3.35 7.76 -0.62
C TYR A 235 4.82 7.41 -0.82
N LEU A 236 5.10 6.12 -1.01
CA LEU A 236 6.42 5.64 -1.45
C LEU A 236 6.36 5.36 -2.95
N GLN A 237 7.15 6.07 -3.74
CA GLN A 237 7.21 5.88 -5.19
C GLN A 237 8.61 6.13 -5.74
N TYR A 238 9.07 5.25 -6.63
CA TYR A 238 10.32 5.47 -7.34
C TYR A 238 10.07 6.23 -8.63
N GLY A 239 10.89 7.22 -8.94
CA GLY A 239 10.76 7.97 -10.19
C GLY A 239 11.02 7.15 -11.46
N SER A 240 11.60 5.95 -11.31
CA SER A 240 11.73 4.96 -12.37
C SER A 240 10.53 4.04 -12.55
N ASP A 241 9.46 4.16 -11.75
CA ASP A 241 8.32 3.23 -11.76
C ASP A 241 7.35 3.50 -12.94
N PRO A 242 7.34 2.65 -13.99
CA PRO A 242 6.48 2.86 -15.14
C PRO A 242 5.00 2.61 -14.83
N ILE A 243 4.66 1.89 -13.75
CA ILE A 243 3.26 1.68 -13.34
C ILE A 243 2.66 2.96 -12.79
N VAL A 244 3.45 3.74 -12.06
CA VAL A 244 3.05 5.02 -11.48
C VAL A 244 2.97 6.10 -12.56
N PHE A 245 3.98 6.15 -13.45
CA PHE A 245 4.21 7.29 -14.34
C PHE A 245 3.76 7.08 -15.80
N PHE A 246 3.18 5.93 -16.13
CA PHE A 246 2.50 5.76 -17.41
C PHE A 246 1.34 6.77 -17.56
N ARG A 247 1.12 7.26 -18.78
CA ARG A 247 -0.08 8.04 -19.11
C ARG A 247 -0.55 7.71 -20.52
N THR A 248 -1.86 7.56 -20.66
CA THR A 248 -2.52 7.29 -21.96
C THR A 248 -2.52 8.48 -22.91
N ASP A 249 -2.15 9.68 -22.45
CA ASP A 249 -1.98 10.87 -23.29
C ASP A 249 -0.51 11.14 -23.65
N SER A 250 0.41 10.23 -23.29
CA SER A 250 1.85 10.38 -23.58
C SER A 250 2.15 10.42 -25.07
N ALA A 251 1.28 9.89 -25.93
CA ALA A 251 1.43 9.95 -27.38
C ALA A 251 1.35 11.38 -27.92
N ILE A 252 0.64 12.28 -27.24
CA ILE A 252 0.37 13.65 -27.70
C ILE A 252 0.92 14.73 -26.77
N ARG A 253 1.21 14.39 -25.51
CA ARG A 253 1.74 15.32 -24.51
C ARG A 253 2.94 14.72 -23.80
N GLN A 254 3.99 15.51 -23.63
CA GLN A 254 5.14 15.12 -22.80
C GLN A 254 4.69 14.96 -21.34
N PRO A 255 4.94 13.80 -20.69
CA PRO A 255 4.66 13.62 -19.27
C PRO A 255 5.47 14.57 -18.38
N ASP A 256 4.84 15.10 -17.34
CA ASP A 256 5.46 16.08 -16.43
C ASP A 256 6.70 15.52 -15.71
N TRP A 257 6.75 14.22 -15.43
CA TRP A 257 7.91 13.57 -14.79
C TRP A 257 9.16 13.53 -15.69
N MET A 258 9.00 13.69 -17.01
CA MET A 258 10.12 13.79 -17.96
C MET A 258 10.71 15.19 -18.04
N GLN A 259 10.11 16.18 -17.37
CA GLN A 259 10.64 17.55 -17.28
C GLN A 259 11.67 17.65 -16.14
N PRO A 260 12.70 18.50 -16.27
CA PRO A 260 13.64 18.73 -15.18
C PRO A 260 12.97 19.33 -13.91
N PRO A 261 13.41 18.95 -12.69
CA PRO A 261 14.41 17.93 -12.41
C PRO A 261 13.82 16.51 -12.55
N ARG A 262 14.51 15.66 -13.31
CA ARG A 262 14.15 14.25 -13.48
C ARG A 262 14.58 13.44 -12.26
N ALA A 263 13.94 12.30 -12.07
CA ALA A 263 14.40 11.35 -11.07
C ALA A 263 15.84 10.91 -11.38
N PRO A 264 16.70 10.71 -10.36
CA PRO A 264 18.09 10.29 -10.56
C PRO A 264 18.23 8.98 -11.35
N GLU A 265 17.19 8.16 -11.34
CA GLU A 265 17.13 6.86 -12.01
C GLU A 265 16.73 6.95 -13.49
N VAL A 266 16.21 8.11 -13.92
CA VAL A 266 15.76 8.33 -15.30
C VAL A 266 16.93 8.88 -16.10
N SER A 267 17.31 8.17 -17.17
CA SER A 267 18.42 8.58 -18.04
C SER A 267 18.26 10.01 -18.59
N ASP A 268 19.35 10.78 -18.53
CA ASP A 268 19.45 12.10 -19.15
C ASP A 268 19.35 12.05 -20.68
N ASP A 269 19.49 10.87 -21.30
CA ASP A 269 19.33 10.66 -22.73
C ASP A 269 17.88 10.39 -23.14
N LEU A 270 16.98 10.11 -22.18
CA LEU A 270 15.58 9.86 -22.49
C LEU A 270 14.95 11.15 -23.06
N ARG A 271 14.38 11.07 -24.27
CA ARG A 271 13.69 12.18 -24.93
C ARG A 271 12.24 11.78 -25.19
N TRP A 272 11.35 12.75 -25.07
CA TRP A 272 9.97 12.54 -25.44
C TRP A 272 9.83 12.59 -26.95
N TYR A 273 9.31 11.52 -27.52
CA TYR A 273 8.94 11.40 -28.92
C TYR A 273 7.46 11.02 -28.98
N PRO A 274 6.59 11.83 -29.61
CA PRO A 274 5.17 11.53 -29.76
C PRO A 274 4.94 10.09 -30.24
N ILE A 275 3.94 9.42 -29.66
CA ILE A 275 3.59 7.99 -29.86
C ILE A 275 4.68 7.01 -29.39
N ILE A 276 5.94 7.21 -29.80
CA ILE A 276 7.08 6.33 -29.48
C ILE A 276 7.25 6.21 -27.97
N THR A 277 7.23 7.32 -27.24
CA THR A 277 7.39 7.30 -25.78
C THR A 277 6.25 6.57 -25.10
N GLU A 278 5.00 6.70 -25.58
CA GLU A 278 3.89 5.93 -25.00
C GLU A 278 4.09 4.42 -25.18
N LEU A 279 4.52 3.98 -26.37
CA LEU A 279 4.81 2.57 -26.64
C LEU A 279 5.98 2.05 -25.80
N GLN A 280 7.03 2.87 -25.60
CA GLN A 280 8.15 2.54 -24.71
C GLN A 280 7.67 2.38 -23.27
N LEU A 281 6.88 3.33 -22.75
CA LEU A 281 6.37 3.25 -21.37
C LEU A 281 5.39 2.09 -21.18
N ALA A 282 4.60 1.76 -22.20
CA ALA A 282 3.74 0.57 -22.17
C ALA A 282 4.56 -0.72 -22.10
N PHE A 283 5.69 -0.78 -22.82
CA PHE A 283 6.62 -1.90 -22.73
C PHE A 283 7.31 -1.94 -21.35
N ASP A 284 7.77 -0.80 -20.83
CA ASP A 284 8.38 -0.71 -19.50
C ASP A 284 7.42 -1.18 -18.40
N MET A 285 6.12 -0.86 -18.51
CA MET A 285 5.08 -1.39 -17.62
C MET A 285 5.02 -2.93 -17.64
N ALA A 286 5.20 -3.57 -18.79
CA ALA A 286 5.17 -5.03 -18.91
C ALA A 286 6.37 -5.71 -18.23
N ILE A 287 7.50 -5.01 -18.10
CA ILE A 287 8.74 -5.50 -17.46
C ILE A 287 9.04 -4.80 -16.13
N ALA A 288 8.06 -4.11 -15.52
CA ALA A 288 8.26 -3.23 -14.38
C ALA A 288 8.81 -3.92 -13.11
N LEU A 289 8.69 -5.25 -13.04
CA LEU A 289 9.20 -6.08 -11.95
C LEU A 289 10.51 -6.80 -12.30
N ASP A 290 10.90 -6.84 -13.59
CA ASP A 290 12.12 -7.47 -14.09
C ASP A 290 13.32 -6.52 -14.00
N VAL A 291 13.47 -5.92 -12.82
CA VAL A 291 14.50 -4.93 -12.50
C VAL A 291 15.18 -5.27 -11.16
N PRO A 292 16.39 -4.75 -10.90
CA PRO A 292 17.01 -4.83 -9.59
C PRO A 292 16.08 -4.27 -8.50
N MET A 293 16.12 -4.86 -7.31
CA MET A 293 15.36 -4.34 -6.17
C MET A 293 15.71 -2.88 -5.89
N GLY A 294 14.71 -2.10 -5.53
CA GLY A 294 14.81 -0.66 -5.33
C GLY A 294 14.53 0.17 -6.59
N HIS A 295 14.24 -0.44 -7.75
CA HIS A 295 13.96 0.27 -9.00
C HIS A 295 12.62 -0.17 -9.58
N GLY A 296 12.09 0.63 -10.52
CA GLY A 296 10.84 0.32 -11.21
C GLY A 296 9.70 0.09 -10.23
N HIS A 297 8.96 -0.99 -10.39
CA HIS A 297 7.85 -1.35 -9.50
C HIS A 297 8.26 -2.33 -8.39
N ARG A 298 9.57 -2.47 -8.14
CA ARG A 298 10.14 -3.45 -7.18
C ARG A 298 10.73 -2.73 -5.97
N TYR A 299 9.87 -2.41 -5.01
CA TYR A 299 10.21 -1.66 -3.80
C TYR A 299 11.07 -2.47 -2.83
N ALA A 300 12.10 -1.83 -2.26
CA ALA A 300 13.08 -2.47 -1.38
C ALA A 300 12.63 -2.43 0.09
N TYR A 301 13.04 -3.43 0.88
CA TYR A 301 12.72 -3.52 2.32
C TYR A 301 13.16 -2.28 3.09
N VAL A 302 14.38 -1.79 2.84
CA VAL A 302 14.95 -0.62 3.53
C VAL A 302 14.13 0.65 3.28
N ASP A 303 13.57 0.79 2.08
CA ASP A 303 12.83 1.97 1.66
C ASP A 303 11.43 2.05 2.31
N HIS A 304 10.95 0.97 2.93
CA HIS A 304 9.70 0.95 3.70
C HIS A 304 9.89 1.34 5.17
N ILE A 305 11.13 1.29 5.70
CA ILE A 305 11.39 1.57 7.13
C ILE A 305 11.03 3.01 7.47
N GLY A 306 11.57 3.98 6.71
CA GLY A 306 11.30 5.40 6.91
C GLY A 306 9.82 5.76 6.83
N PRO A 307 9.10 5.38 5.75
CA PRO A 307 7.66 5.56 5.65
C PRO A 307 6.87 4.99 6.83
N TRP A 308 7.18 3.77 7.27
CA TRP A 308 6.46 3.18 8.40
C TRP A 308 6.76 3.87 9.72
N LEU A 309 8.02 4.27 9.98
CA LEU A 309 8.38 5.08 11.14
C LEU A 309 7.55 6.36 11.21
N GLU A 310 7.43 7.07 10.09
CA GLU A 310 6.70 8.33 10.00
C GLU A 310 5.20 8.15 10.19
N VAL A 311 4.62 7.13 9.56
CA VAL A 311 3.18 6.83 9.63
C VAL A 311 2.79 6.34 11.03
N THR A 312 3.64 5.52 11.68
CA THR A 312 3.22 4.75 12.86
C THR A 312 3.87 5.17 14.17
N ASP A 313 4.92 5.99 14.17
CA ASP A 313 5.54 6.54 15.40
C ASP A 313 5.71 5.47 16.51
N PRO A 314 6.46 4.38 16.24
CA PRO A 314 6.58 3.23 17.14
C PRO A 314 7.29 3.57 18.47
#